data_AF-A0A7S9LDL5-F1
#
_entry.id   AF-A0A7S9LDL5-F1
#
_cell.length_a   1.000
_cell.length_b   1.000
_cell.length_c   1.000
_cell.angle_alpha   90.00
_cell.angle_beta   90.00
_cell.angle_gamma   90.00
#
_symmetry.space_group_name_H-M   'P 1'
#
loop_
_entity.id
_entity.type
_entity.pdbx_description
1 polymer ?
#
loop_
_entity_poly.entity_id
_entity_poly.type
_entity_poly.pdbx_seq_one_letter_code
_entity_poly.pdbx_strand_id
1 'polypeptide(L)' 'MSWAEKAAPIVAEVIRTVGRGDMKVLRKALVDAYPWGIRKYTPYKAWLGEIRRQLGHPLNAPKHDLANPQVDMFNQL' A
#
# COMPACT_ATOMS: atom_id res chain seq x y z
N MET A 1 -9.97 3.39 18.23
CA MET A 1 -8.88 2.60 17.63
C MET A 1 -9.44 1.64 16.60
N SER A 2 -9.20 1.92 15.32
CA SER A 2 -9.59 1.09 14.17
C SER A 2 -8.56 -0.02 13.92
N TRP A 3 -9.00 -1.14 13.33
CA TRP A 3 -8.11 -2.19 12.84
C TRP A 3 -7.06 -1.68 11.86
N ALA A 4 -7.41 -0.66 11.06
CA ALA A 4 -6.48 -0.03 10.11
C ALA A 4 -5.35 0.75 10.83
N GLU A 5 -5.63 1.41 11.95
CA GLU A 5 -4.62 2.14 12.72
C GLU A 5 -3.58 1.20 13.34
N LYS A 6 -4.01 -0.02 13.71
CA LYS A 6 -3.10 -1.08 14.17
C LYS A 6 -2.35 -1.75 13.02
N ALA A 7 -2.96 -1.86 11.84
CA ALA A 7 -2.31 -2.41 10.64
C ALA A 7 -1.21 -1.49 10.10
N ALA A 8 -1.46 -0.18 10.11
CA ALA A 8 -0.64 0.82 9.44
C ALA A 8 0.86 0.76 9.81
N PRO A 9 1.27 0.76 11.09
CA PRO A 9 2.70 0.71 11.43
C PRO A 9 3.36 -0.60 10.99
N ILE A 10 2.64 -1.73 11.07
CA ILE A 10 3.19 -3.05 10.71
C ILE A 10 3.40 -3.14 9.20
N VAL A 11 2.39 -2.75 8.41
CA VAL A 11 2.47 -2.72 6.95
C VAL A 11 3.60 -1.79 6.49
N ALA A 12 3.75 -0.62 7.13
CA ALA A 12 4.79 0.36 6.80
C ALA A 12 6.19 -0.20 7.07
N GLU A 13 6.36 -0.88 8.20
CA GLU A 13 7.64 -1.49 8.57
C GLU A 13 8.02 -2.63 7.62
N VAL A 14 7.07 -3.46 7.22
CA VAL A 14 7.29 -4.53 6.24
C VAL A 14 7.67 -3.95 4.87
N ILE A 15 6.95 -2.92 4.40
CA ILE A 15 7.28 -2.24 3.14
C ILE A 15 8.66 -1.59 3.20
N ARG A 16 9.04 -0.98 4.33
CA ARG A 16 10.36 -0.37 4.51
C ARG A 16 11.49 -1.41 4.53
N THR A 17 11.25 -2.56 5.15
CA THR A 17 12.26 -3.62 5.32
C THR A 17 12.46 -4.43 4.04
N VAL A 18 11.37 -4.82 3.38
CA VAL A 18 11.42 -5.64 2.17
C VAL A 18 11.61 -4.80 0.91
N GLY A 19 11.09 -3.57 0.92
CA GLY A 19 11.05 -2.72 -0.26
C GLY A 19 9.95 -3.14 -1.26
N ARG A 20 9.77 -2.30 -2.29
CA ARG A 20 8.77 -2.51 -3.36
C ARG A 20 9.34 -3.21 -4.61
N GLY A 21 10.61 -3.60 -4.58
CA GLY A 21 11.32 -4.18 -5.73
C GLY A 21 10.84 -5.58 -6.12
N ASP A 22 10.47 -6.41 -5.15
CA ASP A 22 9.89 -7.73 -5.39
C ASP A 22 8.51 -7.86 -4.73
N MET A 23 7.47 -7.76 -5.55
CA MET A 23 6.08 -7.80 -5.11
C MET A 23 5.64 -9.19 -4.61
N LYS A 24 6.34 -10.28 -4.98
CA LYS A 24 6.06 -11.62 -4.45
C LYS A 24 6.60 -11.75 -3.03
N VAL A 25 7.84 -11.33 -2.82
CA VAL A 25 8.48 -11.35 -1.48
C VAL A 25 7.74 -10.41 -0.54
N LEU A 26 7.36 -9.22 -1.00
CA LEU A 26 6.59 -8.27 -0.20
C LEU A 26 5.22 -8.81 0.21
N ARG A 27 4.48 -9.41 -0.73
CA ARG A 27 3.19 -10.03 -0.41
C ARG A 27 3.33 -11.15 0.61
N LYS A 28 4.36 -11.99 0.50
CA LYS A 28 4.64 -13.04 1.50
C LYS A 28 4.94 -12.45 2.87
N ALA A 29 5.82 -11.45 2.95
CA ALA A 29 6.16 -10.80 4.21
C ALA A 29 4.95 -10.13 4.89
N LEU A 30 4.08 -9.48 4.11
CA LEU A 30 2.84 -8.89 4.62
C LEU A 30 1.83 -9.96 5.12
N VAL A 31 1.87 -11.14 4.53
CA VAL A 31 1.01 -12.27 4.89
C VAL A 31 1.50 -12.93 6.18
N ASP A 32 2.83 -12.98 6.38
CA ASP A 32 3.49 -13.54 7.56
C ASP A 32 3.46 -12.56 8.75
N ALA A 33 3.53 -11.25 8.50
CA ALA A 33 3.48 -10.20 9.53
C ALA A 33 2.07 -9.94 10.10
N TYR A 34 1.04 -10.68 9.64
CA TYR A 34 -0.34 -10.47 10.07
C TYR A 34 -0.56 -10.89 11.54
N PRO A 35 -0.90 -9.95 12.45
CA PRO A 35 -0.88 -10.22 13.90
C PRO A 35 -2.16 -10.86 14.44
N TRP A 36 -3.27 -10.85 13.69
CA TRP A 36 -4.58 -11.27 14.21
C TRP A 36 -4.94 -12.73 13.92
N GLY A 37 -3.98 -13.51 13.43
CA GLY A 37 -4.11 -14.94 13.17
C GLY A 37 -5.11 -15.26 12.04
N ILE A 38 -6.40 -15.23 12.36
CA ILE A 38 -7.45 -15.60 11.40
C ILE A 38 -7.58 -14.52 10.33
N ARG A 39 -7.33 -14.90 9.07
CA ARG A 39 -7.52 -14.07 7.87
C ARG A 39 -8.99 -14.04 7.43
N LYS A 40 -9.90 -13.70 8.33
CA LYS A 40 -11.34 -13.58 8.04
C LYS A 40 -11.92 -12.29 8.61
N TYR A 41 -13.08 -11.90 8.09
CA TYR A 41 -13.91 -10.79 8.59
C TYR A 41 -13.24 -9.41 8.47
N THR A 42 -13.70 -8.48 9.32
CA THR A 42 -13.34 -7.07 9.38
C THR A 42 -11.83 -6.78 9.54
N PRO A 43 -11.05 -7.48 10.40
CA PRO A 43 -9.62 -7.16 10.57
C PRO A 43 -8.80 -7.48 9.32
N TYR A 44 -9.12 -8.58 8.63
CA TYR A 44 -8.44 -8.94 7.39
C TYR A 44 -8.77 -7.98 6.24
N LYS A 45 -10.02 -7.52 6.14
CA LYS A 45 -10.41 -6.50 5.15
C LYS A 45 -9.70 -5.16 5.40
N ALA A 46 -9.58 -4.75 6.67
CA ALA A 46 -8.84 -3.53 7.04
C ALA A 46 -7.35 -3.65 6.70
N TRP A 47 -6.74 -4.81 6.95
CA TRP A 47 -5.35 -5.12 6.57
C TRP A 47 -5.11 -4.98 5.06
N LEU A 48 -5.97 -5.60 4.24
CA LEU A 48 -5.87 -5.49 2.78
C LEU A 48 -6.07 -4.06 2.28
N GLY A 49 -7.00 -3.32 2.89
CA GLY A 49 -7.23 -1.90 2.59
C GLY A 49 -6.00 -1.05 2.90
N GLU A 50 -5.31 -1.32 4.00
CA GLU A 50 -4.10 -0.60 4.41
C GLU A 50 -2.91 -0.92 3.50
N ILE A 51 -2.70 -2.20 3.17
CA ILE A 51 -1.70 -2.62 2.19
C ILE A 51 -1.91 -1.89 0.87
N ARG A 52 -3.15 -1.85 0.39
CA ARG A 52 -3.54 -1.14 -0.83
C ARG A 52 -3.31 0.37 -0.73
N ARG A 53 -3.57 0.98 0.43
CA ARG A 53 -3.31 2.40 0.69
C ARG A 53 -1.82 2.73 0.65
N GLN A 54 -0.97 1.92 1.28
CA GLN A 54 0.47 2.19 1.40
C GLN A 54 1.31 1.76 0.20
N LEU A 55 0.88 0.72 -0.51
CA LEU A 55 1.47 0.38 -1.81
C LEU A 55 1.03 1.32 -2.92
N GLY A 56 -0.04 2.07 -2.68
CA GLY A 56 -0.72 2.87 -3.68
C GLY A 56 -1.60 2.00 -4.57
N HIS A 57 -2.78 2.51 -4.90
CA HIS A 57 -3.56 2.00 -6.01
C HIS A 57 -3.63 3.11 -7.06
N PRO A 58 -3.38 2.83 -8.34
CA PRO A 58 -3.73 3.75 -9.41
C PRO A 58 -5.26 3.68 -9.56
N LEU A 59 -6.02 4.49 -8.83
CA LEU A 59 -7.48 4.53 -8.97
C LEU A 59 -8.09 5.93 -8.84
N ASN A 60 -7.28 6.96 -9.09
CA ASN A 60 -7.68 8.27 -9.63
C ASN A 60 -6.45 9.07 -10.06
N ALA A 61 -5.42 8.43 -10.62
CA ALA A 61 -4.64 9.16 -11.60
C ALA A 61 -5.59 9.27 -12.81
N PRO A 62 -5.99 10.48 -13.26
CA PRO A 62 -6.62 10.59 -14.57
C PRO A 62 -5.73 9.81 -15.53
N LYS A 63 -6.34 9.08 -16.47
CA LYS A 63 -5.61 8.44 -17.57
C LYS A 63 -4.48 9.38 -17.95
N HIS A 64 -3.26 8.86 -17.96
CA HIS A 64 -2.10 9.58 -18.45
C HIS A 64 -2.34 9.80 -19.95
N ASP A 65 -3.25 10.72 -20.27
CA ASP A 65 -3.44 11.27 -21.58
C ASP A 65 -2.13 11.99 -21.83
N LEU A 66 -1.27 11.36 -22.62
CA LEU A 66 0.01 11.89 -23.11
C LEU A 66 -0.13 13.24 -23.85
N ALA A 67 -1.35 13.78 -23.93
CA ALA A 67 -1.70 15.06 -24.52
C ALA A 67 -1.84 16.21 -23.51
N ASN A 68 -1.64 16.01 -22.20
CA ASN A 68 -1.79 17.09 -21.21
C ASN A 68 -0.42 17.54 -20.64
N PRO A 69 0.16 18.65 -21.14
CA PRO A 69 1.53 19.11 -20.81
C PRO A 69 1.68 19.75 -19.41
N GLN A 70 0.83 19.40 -18.44
CA GLN A 70 0.83 20.02 -17.11
C GLN A 70 1.60 19.24 -16.02
N VAL A 71 2.27 18.15 -16.37
CA VAL A 71 3.07 17.36 -15.41
C VAL A 71 4.51 17.86 -15.28
N ASP A 72 4.97 18.75 -16.16
CA ASP A 72 6.36 19.26 -16.18
C ASP A 72 6.60 20.52 -15.32
N MET A 73 5.58 21.14 -14.73
CA MET A 73 5.74 22.40 -13.99
C MET A 73 6.21 22.25 -12.53
N PHE A 74 6.37 21.03 -12.01
CA PHE A 74 6.85 20.81 -10.63
C PHE A 74 8.33 20.43 -10.53
N ASN A 75 9.07 20.43 -11.64
CA ASN A 75 10.49 20.04 -11.64
C ASN A 75 11.46 21.10 -12.20
N GLN A 76 11.07 22.38 -12.20
CA GLN A 76 12.00 23.48 -12.44
C GLN A 76 11.90 24.52 -11.31
N LEU A 77 12.93 24.50 -10.46
CA LEU A 77 13.43 25.66 -9.72
C LEU A 77 13.77 26.80 -10.68
#